data_AF-A0A2M6W122-F1
#
_entry.id   AF-A0A2M6W122-F1
#
_cell.length_a   1.000
_cell.length_b   1.000
_cell.length_c   1.000
_cell.angle_alpha   90.00
_cell.angle_beta   90.00
_cell.angle_gamma   90.00
#
_symmetry.space_group_name_H-M   'P 1'
#
loop_
_entity.id
_entity.type
_entity.pdbx_description
1 polymer ?
#
loop_
_entity_poly.entity_id
_entity_poly.type
_entity_poly.pdbx_seq_one_letter_code
_entity_poly.pdbx_strand_id
1 'polypeptide(L)'
;MEFIDFFASIVRYVGLLIEYIGLVIVAGSACIALFKLPMKSYTLEHVRRHLAKRIILGLEFIIAADILLATVATSMNEILQLGGIVLIRLVLGYMLRKEAGLK
;
A
#
# COMPACT_ATOMS: atom_id res chain seq x y z
N MET A 1 -0.34 -1.68 -32.65
CA MET A 1 -0.91 -0.87 -31.55
C MET A 1 -1.75 -1.75 -30.63
N GLU A 2 -2.72 -2.52 -31.14
CA GLU A 2 -3.60 -3.40 -30.31
C GLU A 2 -2.88 -4.30 -29.28
N PHE A 3 -1.74 -4.90 -29.64
CA PHE A 3 -1.01 -5.78 -28.71
C PHE A 3 -0.42 -5.02 -27.52
N ILE A 4 0.12 -3.82 -27.73
CA ILE A 4 0.71 -3.02 -26.64
C ILE A 4 -0.40 -2.55 -25.70
N ASP A 5 -1.51 -2.09 -26.26
CA ASP A 5 -2.67 -1.63 -25.49
C ASP A 5 -3.28 -2.78 -24.66
N PHE A 6 -3.33 -4.00 -25.21
CA PHE A 6 -3.78 -5.19 -24.49
C PHE A 6 -2.90 -5.52 -23.28
N PHE A 7 -1.57 -5.52 -23.44
CA PHE A 7 -0.65 -5.76 -22.33
C PHE A 7 -0.72 -4.64 -21.29
N ALA A 8 -0.81 -3.39 -21.72
CA ALA A 8 -1.00 -2.25 -20.84
C ALA A 8 -2.28 -2.39 -19.99
N SER A 9 -3.39 -2.84 -20.59
CA SER A 9 -4.63 -3.11 -19.86
C SER A 9 -4.47 -4.22 -18.82
N ILE A 10 -3.81 -5.33 -19.17
CA ILE A 10 -3.55 -6.43 -18.21
C ILE A 10 -2.77 -5.91 -17.01
N VAL A 11 -1.66 -5.21 -17.26
CA VAL A 11 -0.80 -4.69 -16.20
C VAL A 11 -1.58 -3.70 -15.32
N ARG A 12 -2.43 -2.84 -15.92
CA ARG A 12 -3.33 -1.95 -15.16
C ARG A 12 -4.29 -2.72 -14.27
N TYR A 13 -4.96 -3.76 -14.77
CA TYR A 13 -5.87 -4.58 -13.96
C TYR A 13 -5.15 -5.30 -12.83
N VAL A 14 -3.98 -5.88 -13.09
CA VAL A 14 -3.16 -6.55 -12.07
C VAL A 14 -2.68 -5.55 -11.01
N GLY A 15 -2.20 -4.37 -11.43
CA GLY A 15 -1.79 -3.30 -10.53
C GLY A 15 -2.93 -2.87 -9.61
N LEU A 16 -4.12 -2.63 -10.17
CA LEU A 16 -5.31 -2.29 -9.38
C LEU A 16 -5.69 -3.39 -8.40
N LEU A 17 -5.66 -4.67 -8.80
CA LEU A 17 -5.95 -5.79 -7.90
C LEU A 17 -4.98 -5.83 -6.72
N ILE A 18 -3.68 -5.66 -6.97
CA ILE A 18 -2.64 -5.64 -5.94
C ILE A 18 -2.85 -4.45 -4.99
N GLU A 19 -3.17 -3.27 -5.53
CA GLU A 19 -3.47 -2.07 -4.73
C GLU A 19 -4.66 -2.29 -3.81
N TYR A 20 -5.75 -2.87 -4.31
CA TYR A 20 -6.93 -3.20 -3.53
C TYR A 20 -6.66 -4.23 -2.43
N ILE A 21 -5.84 -5.25 -2.70
CA ILE A 21 -5.41 -6.21 -1.68
C ILE A 21 -4.68 -5.48 -0.55
N GLY A 22 -3.72 -4.61 -0.89
CA GLY A 22 -3.00 -3.80 0.08
C GLY A 22 -3.93 -2.92 0.91
N LEU A 23 -4.88 -2.25 0.25
CA LEU A 23 -5.90 -1.42 0.90
C LEU A 23 -6.77 -2.22 1.87
N VAL A 24 -7.23 -3.41 1.49
CA VAL A 24 -8.03 -4.29 2.35
C VAL A 24 -7.23 -4.74 3.57
N ILE A 25 -5.94 -5.05 3.42
CA ILE A 25 -5.07 -5.41 4.55
C ILE A 25 -4.93 -4.23 5.52
N VAL A 26 -4.66 -3.02 5.02
CA VAL A 26 -4.54 -1.81 5.84
C VAL A 26 -5.86 -1.52 6.57
N ALA A 27 -6.96 -1.41 5.83
CA ALA A 27 -8.27 -1.09 6.38
C ALA A 27 -8.74 -2.15 7.39
N GLY A 28 -8.63 -3.43 7.03
CA GLY A 28 -8.98 -4.55 7.90
C GLY A 28 -8.15 -4.58 9.18
N SER A 29 -6.84 -4.29 9.09
CA SER A 29 -5.98 -4.22 10.27
C SER A 29 -6.37 -3.07 11.22
N ALA A 30 -6.71 -1.90 10.67
CA ALA A 30 -7.18 -0.76 11.43
C ALA A 30 -8.52 -1.06 12.13
N CYS A 31 -9.48 -1.66 11.43
CA CYS A 31 -10.74 -2.10 12.02
C CYS A 31 -10.50 -3.08 13.19
N ILE A 32 -9.68 -4.11 12.99
CA ILE A 32 -9.36 -5.09 14.04
C ILE A 32 -8.72 -4.40 15.26
N ALA A 33 -7.82 -3.44 15.05
CA ALA A 33 -7.20 -2.71 16.16
C ALA A 33 -8.22 -1.86 16.93
N LEU A 34 -9.14 -1.17 16.23
CA LEU A 34 -10.22 -0.39 16.86
C LEU A 34 -11.13 -1.27 17.73
N PHE A 35 -11.50 -2.47 17.27
CA PHE A 35 -12.30 -3.40 18.08
C PHE A 35 -11.55 -4.00 19.26
N LYS A 36 -10.21 -4.12 19.20
CA LYS A 36 -9.39 -4.68 20.27
C LYS A 36 -8.97 -3.68 21.34
N LEU A 37 -8.88 -2.39 21.02
CA LEU A 37 -8.55 -1.31 21.96
C LEU A 37 -9.42 -1.26 23.23
N PRO A 38 -10.77 -1.44 23.17
CA PRO A 38 -11.61 -1.42 24.37
C PRO A 38 -11.56 -2.71 25.19
N MET A 39 -10.92 -3.78 24.70
CA MET A 39 -10.82 -5.04 25.44
C MET A 39 -9.68 -4.98 26.47
N LYS A 40 -10.03 -5.06 27.76
CA LYS A 40 -9.13 -5.00 28.92
C LYS A 40 -8.00 -6.06 28.93
N SER A 41 -8.12 -7.09 28.09
CA SER A 41 -7.18 -8.22 28.01
C SER A 41 -5.97 -7.95 27.10
N TYR A 42 -5.92 -6.84 26.37
CA TYR A 42 -4.81 -6.50 25.47
C TYR A 42 -4.07 -5.25 25.94
N THR A 43 -2.75 -5.34 26.07
CA THR A 43 -1.90 -4.16 26.27
C THR A 43 -1.85 -3.32 25.00
N LEU A 44 -1.94 -2.00 25.13
CA LEU A 44 -1.83 -1.01 24.03
C LEU A 44 -0.60 -1.28 23.13
N GLU A 45 0.53 -1.64 23.74
CA GLU A 45 1.76 -1.96 23.02
C GLU A 45 1.63 -3.19 22.11
N HIS A 46 0.93 -4.24 22.56
CA HIS A 46 0.67 -5.43 21.76
C HIS A 46 -0.22 -5.12 20.56
N VAL A 47 -1.29 -4.33 20.75
CA VAL A 47 -2.19 -3.91 19.65
C VAL A 47 -1.43 -3.05 18.65
N ARG A 48 -0.65 -2.06 19.12
CA ARG A 48 0.16 -1.18 18.27
C ARG A 48 1.16 -1.95 17.44
N ARG A 49 1.91 -2.89 18.04
CA ARG A 49 2.91 -3.69 17.31
C ARG A 49 2.28 -4.61 16.27
N HIS A 50 1.13 -5.19 16.58
CA HIS A 50 0.42 -6.06 15.65
C HIS A 50 -0.23 -5.28 14.50
N LEU A 51 -0.76 -4.10 14.79
CA LEU A 51 -1.28 -3.17 13.79
C LEU A 51 -0.17 -2.69 12.86
N ALA A 52 0.95 -2.22 13.40
CA ALA A 52 2.08 -1.72 12.62
C ALA A 52 2.60 -2.76 11.62
N LYS A 53 2.79 -4.01 12.04
CA LYS A 53 3.22 -5.10 11.15
C LYS A 53 2.25 -5.34 10.00
N ARG A 54 0.93 -5.29 10.25
CA ARG A 54 -0.10 -5.52 9.22
C ARG A 54 -0.24 -4.34 8.27
N ILE A 55 -0.17 -3.11 8.78
CA ILE A 55 -0.16 -1.91 7.94
C ILE A 55 1.04 -1.92 7.00
N ILE A 56 2.22 -2.29 7.50
CA ILE A 56 3.44 -2.39 6.70
C ILE A 56 3.29 -3.43 5.59
N LEU A 57 2.69 -4.58 5.89
CA LEU A 57 2.38 -5.58 4.86
C LEU A 57 1.46 -5.00 3.78
N GLY A 58 0.34 -4.38 4.15
CA GLY A 58 -0.59 -3.80 3.16
C GLY A 58 0.06 -2.71 2.30
N LEU A 59 0.97 -1.95 2.89
CA LEU A 59 1.77 -0.95 2.21
C LEU A 59 2.79 -1.56 1.21
N GLU A 60 3.34 -2.74 1.47
CA GLU A 60 4.21 -3.46 0.51
C GLU A 60 3.45 -3.80 -0.78
N PHE A 61 2.19 -4.24 -0.66
CA PHE A 61 1.34 -4.47 -1.80
C PHE A 61 1.04 -3.18 -2.57
N ILE A 62 0.71 -2.08 -1.88
CA ILE A 62 0.43 -0.80 -2.54
C ILE A 62 1.67 -0.29 -3.30
N ILE A 63 2.87 -0.36 -2.69
CA ILE A 63 4.11 0.03 -3.36
C ILE A 63 4.40 -0.88 -4.56
N ALA A 64 4.15 -2.19 -4.47
CA ALA A 64 4.32 -3.10 -5.58
C ALA A 64 3.37 -2.78 -6.75
N ALA A 65 2.11 -2.43 -6.44
CA ALA A 65 1.14 -1.97 -7.44
C ALA A 65 1.60 -0.67 -8.13
N ASP A 66 2.11 0.29 -7.35
CA ASP A 66 2.62 1.57 -7.87
C ASP A 66 3.79 1.37 -8.85
N ILE A 67 4.76 0.53 -8.49
CA ILE A 67 5.89 0.18 -9.35
C ILE A 67 5.39 -0.48 -10.65
N LEU A 68 4.43 -1.39 -10.54
CA LEU A 68 3.85 -2.07 -11.70
C LEU A 68 3.12 -1.10 -12.63
N LEU A 69 2.29 -0.20 -12.09
CA LEU A 69 1.55 0.80 -12.87
C LEU A 69 2.48 1.82 -13.54
N ALA A 70 3.60 2.17 -12.90
CA ALA A 70 4.61 3.06 -13.48
C ALA A 70 5.23 2.49 -14.77
N THR A 71 5.25 1.16 -14.96
CA THR A 71 5.76 0.53 -16.19
C THR A 71 4.87 0.78 -17.41
N VAL A 72 3.61 1.15 -17.21
CA VAL A 72 2.61 1.35 -18.27
C VAL A 72 2.42 2.84 -18.58
N ALA A 73 2.92 3.74 -17.74
CA ALA A 73 2.82 5.18 -17.95
C ALA A 73 3.74 5.60 -19.11
N THR A 74 3.15 6.10 -20.20
CA THR A 74 3.88 6.46 -21.42
C THR A 74 4.02 7.97 -21.63
N SER A 75 3.15 8.78 -21.00
CA SER A 75 3.15 10.25 -21.14
C SER A 75 3.92 10.94 -20.01
N MET A 76 4.73 11.95 -20.34
CA MET A 76 5.47 12.74 -19.36
C MET A 76 4.57 13.41 -18.31
N ASN A 77 3.36 13.83 -18.69
CA ASN A 77 2.41 14.43 -17.76
C ASN A 77 1.83 13.38 -16.80
N GLU A 78 1.53 12.18 -17.31
CA GLU A 78 1.05 11.04 -16.51
C GLU A 78 2.14 10.56 -15.54
N ILE A 79 3.40 10.50 -16.02
CA ILE A 79 4.57 10.12 -15.22
C ILE A 79 4.82 11.13 -14.09
N LEU A 80 4.71 12.44 -14.35
CA LEU A 80 4.88 13.47 -13.31
C LEU A 80 3.81 13.37 -12.22
N GLN A 81 2.55 13.18 -12.61
CA GLN A 81 1.44 13.06 -11.67
C GLN A 81 1.54 11.77 -10.84
N LEU A 82 1.78 10.62 -11.50
CA LEU A 82 1.99 9.34 -10.83
C LEU A 82 3.23 9.39 -9.94
N GLY A 83 4.34 9.93 -10.44
CA GLY A 83 5.58 10.08 -9.69
C GLY A 83 5.39 10.84 -8.38
N GLY A 84 4.62 11.94 -8.39
CA GLY A 84 4.29 12.68 -7.18
C GLY A 84 3.53 11.84 -6.15
N ILE A 85 2.50 11.11 -6.59
CA ILE A 85 1.69 10.24 -5.71
C ILE A 85 2.54 9.10 -5.13
N VAL A 86 3.33 8.43 -5.97
CA VAL A 86 4.21 7.32 -5.57
C VAL A 86 5.26 7.80 -4.58
N LEU A 87 5.84 8.99 -4.78
CA LEU A 87 6.82 9.57 -3.86
C LEU A 87 6.21 9.83 -2.48
N ILE A 88 5.00 10.39 -2.42
CA ILE A 88 4.26 10.57 -1.16
C ILE A 88 4.05 9.22 -0.47
N ARG A 89 3.59 8.19 -1.21
CA ARG A 89 3.37 6.84 -0.68
C ARG A 89 4.66 6.22 -0.14
N LEU A 90 5.78 6.39 -0.84
CA LEU A 90 7.09 5.89 -0.41
C LEU A 90 7.56 6.59 0.88
N VAL A 91 7.42 7.91 0.96
CA VAL A 91 7.82 8.69 2.15
C VAL A 91 6.96 8.32 3.36
N LEU A 92 5.63 8.33 3.22
CA LEU A 92 4.72 7.92 4.29
C LEU A 92 5.01 6.49 4.74
N GLY A 93 5.23 5.61 3.77
CA GLY A 93 5.54 4.22 4.02
C GLY A 93 6.85 4.01 4.78
N TYR A 94 7.88 4.75 4.40
CA TYR A 94 9.16 4.77 5.10
C TYR A 94 9.02 5.30 6.53
N MET A 95 8.27 6.39 6.72
CA MET A 95 8.03 6.97 8.05
C MET A 95 7.30 6.01 8.97
N LEU A 96 6.26 5.33 8.47
CA LEU A 96 5.53 4.32 9.24
C LEU A 96 6.42 3.14 9.65
N ARG A 97 7.30 2.66 8.75
CA ARG A 97 8.28 1.60 9.11
C ARG A 97 9.24 2.06 10.19
N LYS A 98 9.75 3.29 10.06
CA LYS A 98 10.67 3.89 11.04
C LYS A 98 10.00 4.04 12.41
N GLU A 99 8.77 4.53 12.47
CA GLU A 99 8.01 4.66 13.72
C GLU A 99 7.65 3.30 14.34
N ALA A 100 7.41 2.28 13.51
CA ALA A 100 7.13 0.93 13.98
C ALA A 100 8.34 0.24 14.62
N GLY A 101 9.53 0.85 14.56
CA GLY A 101 10.76 0.30 15.16
C GLY A 101 11.22 -1.01 14.51
N LEU A 102 10.77 -1.31 13.30
CA LEU A 102 11.24 -2.44 12.51
C LEU A 102 12.53 -1.97 11.81
N LYS A 103 13.68 -2.46 12.29
CA LYS A 103 14.97 -2.30 11.61
C LYS A 103 14.96 -2.99 10.26
#